data_AF-A0A7X6XZH3-F1
#
_entry.id   AF-A0A7X6XZH3-F1
#
_cell.length_a   1.000
_cell.length_b   1.000
_cell.length_c   1.000
_cell.angle_alpha   90.00
_cell.angle_beta   90.00
_cell.angle_gamma   90.00
#
_symmetry.space_group_name_H-M   'P 1'
#
loop_
_entity.id
_entity.type
_entity.pdbx_description
1 polymer ?
#
loop_
_entity_poly.entity_id
_entity_poly.type
_entity_poly.pdbx_seq_one_letter_code
_entity_poly.pdbx_strand_id
1 'polypeptide(L)'
;DMFIAVESKEDKGDLVESDLTDYRDYMVNNAVMYPMNIAKVNASKVVKYGDYVFFIMIGEYDSRDDVTEEQALIFAKEQVDKAEKIIDSFFK
;
A
#
# COMPACT_ATOMS: atom_id res chain seq x y z
N ASP A 1 -0.39 10.16 -1.32
CA ASP A 1 -0.85 9.08 -0.42
C ASP A 1 -2.24 8.65 -0.81
N MET A 2 -2.56 7.39 -0.54
CA MET A 2 -3.90 6.83 -0.67
C MET A 2 -4.06 5.74 0.39
N PHE A 3 -5.17 5.82 1.11
CA PHE A 3 -5.58 4.80 2.05
C PHE A 3 -7.04 4.48 1.76
N ILE A 4 -7.34 3.21 1.55
CA ILE A 4 -8.70 2.72 1.34
C ILE A 4 -8.93 1.63 2.38
N ALA A 5 -10.04 1.72 3.11
CA ALA A 5 -10.50 0.68 4.02
C ALA A 5 -11.94 0.34 3.63
N VAL A 6 -12.20 -0.93 3.36
CA VAL A 6 -13.50 -1.43 2.93
C VAL A 6 -13.93 -2.55 3.86
N GLU A 7 -15.10 -2.41 4.45
CA GLU A 7 -15.86 -3.55 4.96
C GLU A 7 -16.79 -4.03 3.85
N SER A 8 -16.54 -5.23 3.36
CA SER A 8 -17.34 -5.84 2.30
C SER A 8 -18.61 -6.48 2.87
N LYS A 9 -19.52 -6.92 2.00
CA LYS A 9 -20.61 -7.81 2.43
C LYS A 9 -20.00 -9.14 2.91
N GLU A 10 -20.75 -9.87 3.73
CA GLU A 10 -20.37 -11.20 4.22
C GLU A 10 -19.82 -12.10 3.10
N ASP A 11 -18.63 -12.66 3.33
CA ASP A 11 -17.88 -13.53 2.43
C ASP A 11 -17.52 -12.88 1.07
N LYS A 12 -17.37 -11.56 1.04
CA LYS A 12 -16.94 -10.80 -0.16
C LYS A 12 -15.58 -10.13 -0.02
N GLY A 13 -14.85 -10.39 1.08
CA GLY A 13 -13.50 -9.87 1.28
C GLY A 13 -12.54 -10.20 0.12
N ASP A 14 -12.58 -11.44 -0.38
CA ASP A 14 -11.73 -11.89 -1.50
C ASP A 14 -11.96 -11.08 -2.79
N LEU A 15 -13.21 -10.68 -3.04
CA LEU A 15 -13.57 -9.91 -4.24
C LEU A 15 -12.98 -8.50 -4.16
N VAL A 16 -13.08 -7.87 -2.99
CA VAL A 16 -12.50 -6.54 -2.75
C VAL A 16 -10.97 -6.59 -2.75
N GLU A 17 -10.36 -7.63 -2.17
CA GLU A 17 -8.90 -7.84 -2.22
C GLU A 17 -8.41 -7.96 -3.66
N SER A 18 -9.12 -8.71 -4.50
CA SER A 18 -8.80 -8.84 -5.93
C SER A 18 -8.88 -7.48 -6.64
N ASP A 19 -9.97 -6.75 -6.50
CA ASP A 19 -10.16 -5.45 -7.17
C ASP A 19 -9.09 -4.43 -6.76
N LEU A 20 -8.72 -4.38 -5.47
CA LEU A 20 -7.68 -3.48 -4.97
C LEU A 20 -6.27 -3.94 -5.40
N THR A 21 -6.05 -5.25 -5.54
CA THR A 21 -4.79 -5.80 -6.05
C THR A 21 -4.61 -5.47 -7.53
N ASP A 22 -5.67 -5.63 -8.34
CA ASP A 22 -5.66 -5.23 -9.75
C ASP A 22 -5.40 -3.73 -9.92
N TYR A 23 -6.01 -2.90 -9.07
CA TYR A 23 -5.74 -1.47 -9.05
C TYR A 23 -4.28 -1.15 -8.69
N ARG A 24 -3.74 -1.84 -7.69
CA ARG A 24 -2.31 -1.73 -7.31
C ARG A 24 -1.40 -2.10 -8.48
N ASP A 25 -1.67 -3.21 -9.14
CA ASP A 25 -0.87 -3.72 -10.24
C ASP A 25 -0.95 -2.79 -11.47
N TYR A 26 -2.11 -2.17 -11.71
CA TYR A 26 -2.23 -1.10 -12.69
C TYR A 26 -1.31 0.08 -12.33
N MET A 27 -1.29 0.53 -11.07
CA MET A 27 -0.44 1.63 -10.65
C MET A 27 1.06 1.31 -10.76
N VAL A 28 1.46 0.09 -10.38
CA VAL A 28 2.86 -0.34 -10.43
C VAL A 28 3.36 -0.48 -11.87
N ASN A 29 2.55 -1.07 -12.75
CA ASN A 29 3.01 -1.51 -14.07
C ASN A 29 2.63 -0.57 -15.22
N ASN A 30 1.53 0.18 -15.09
CA ASN A 30 0.91 0.88 -16.22
C ASN A 30 0.71 2.38 -16.00
N ALA A 31 0.61 2.85 -14.76
CA ALA A 31 0.42 4.28 -14.50
C ALA A 31 1.72 5.07 -14.72
N VAL A 32 1.62 6.21 -15.40
CA VAL A 32 2.73 7.17 -15.50
C VAL A 32 2.82 7.92 -14.18
N MET A 33 3.77 7.50 -13.34
CA MET A 33 4.00 8.11 -12.03
C MET A 33 5.18 9.08 -12.09
N TYR A 34 5.09 10.19 -11.35
CA TYR A 34 6.25 11.05 -11.11
C TYR A 34 7.37 10.25 -10.42
N PRO A 35 8.65 10.48 -10.76
CA PRO A 35 9.77 9.69 -10.20
C PRO A 35 9.76 9.56 -8.68
N MET A 36 9.45 10.64 -7.97
CA MET A 36 9.35 10.66 -6.50
C MET A 36 8.29 9.72 -5.92
N ASN A 37 7.28 9.32 -6.72
CA ASN A 37 6.19 8.45 -6.28
C ASN A 37 6.45 6.96 -6.55
N ILE A 38 7.43 6.61 -7.38
CA ILE A 38 7.68 5.22 -7.80
C ILE A 38 7.91 4.32 -6.58
N ALA A 39 8.80 4.73 -5.67
CA ALA A 39 9.08 3.98 -4.45
C ALA A 39 7.83 3.76 -3.58
N LYS A 40 6.98 4.79 -3.45
CA LYS A 40 5.75 4.75 -2.64
C LYS A 40 4.70 3.83 -3.24
N VAL A 41 4.53 3.85 -4.56
CA VAL A 41 3.62 2.93 -5.27
C VAL A 41 4.10 1.50 -5.16
N ASN A 42 5.39 1.25 -5.38
CA ASN A 42 5.99 -0.08 -5.28
C ASN A 42 5.94 -0.64 -3.84
N ALA A 43 6.00 0.23 -2.84
CA ALA A 43 5.86 -0.14 -1.44
C ALA A 43 4.41 -0.37 -0.99
N SER A 44 3.41 0.08 -1.77
CA SER A 44 2.01 -0.06 -1.38
C SER A 44 1.61 -1.52 -1.18
N LYS A 45 0.58 -1.76 -0.35
CA LYS A 45 0.07 -3.09 -0.01
C LYS A 45 -1.44 -3.16 -0.06
N VAL A 46 -1.95 -4.36 -0.35
CA VAL A 46 -3.33 -4.76 -0.06
C VAL A 46 -3.25 -5.79 1.06
N VAL A 47 -4.03 -5.60 2.14
CA VAL A 47 -4.10 -6.54 3.27
C VAL A 47 -5.57 -6.81 3.62
N LYS A 48 -5.87 -8.04 4.03
CA LYS A 48 -7.24 -8.51 4.29
C LYS A 48 -7.35 -9.21 5.64
N TYR A 49 -8.45 -8.95 6.34
CA TYR A 49 -8.88 -9.61 7.56
C TYR A 49 -10.37 -9.94 7.46
N GLY A 50 -10.70 -11.16 7.03
CA GLY A 50 -12.08 -11.54 6.73
C GLY A 50 -12.69 -10.62 5.66
N ASP A 51 -13.80 -9.96 6.00
CA ASP A 51 -14.50 -9.02 5.11
C ASP A 51 -13.92 -7.59 5.12
N TYR A 52 -12.90 -7.31 5.94
CA TYR A 52 -12.19 -6.04 5.93
C TYR A 52 -10.96 -6.10 5.02
N VAL A 53 -10.86 -5.19 4.06
CA VAL A 53 -9.74 -5.09 3.12
C VAL A 53 -9.19 -3.67 3.11
N PHE A 54 -7.87 -3.55 3.10
CA PHE A 54 -7.16 -2.28 3.16
C PHE A 54 -6.18 -2.14 2.01
N PHE A 55 -6.23 -1.02 1.29
CA PHE A 55 -5.16 -0.57 0.41
C PHE A 55 -4.33 0.49 1.15
N ILE A 56 -3.02 0.27 1.26
CA ILE A 56 -2.10 1.08 2.05
C ILE A 56 -1.02 1.65 1.14
N MET A 57 -1.07 2.96 0.88
CA MET A 57 -0.01 3.74 0.24
C MET A 57 0.15 5.07 0.98
N ILE A 58 0.70 5.02 2.20
CA ILE A 58 0.88 6.18 3.06
C ILE A 58 2.32 6.29 3.54
N GLY A 59 2.74 7.49 3.90
CA GLY A 59 4.05 7.73 4.50
C GLY A 59 4.78 8.92 3.93
N GLU A 60 5.91 9.27 4.55
CA GLU A 60 6.75 10.37 4.07
C GLU A 60 7.53 9.99 2.80
N TYR A 61 8.17 10.98 2.20
CA TYR A 61 9.21 10.75 1.20
C TYR A 61 10.57 10.72 1.88
N ASP A 62 11.51 9.97 1.30
CA ASP A 62 12.89 9.99 1.77
C ASP A 62 13.52 11.34 1.39
N SER A 63 13.82 12.17 2.40
CA SER A 63 14.34 13.53 2.23
C SER A 63 15.86 13.62 2.35
N ARG A 64 16.56 12.49 2.48
CA ARG A 64 18.02 12.45 2.47
C ARG A 64 18.53 12.79 1.07
N ASP A 65 19.70 13.41 1.00
CA ASP A 65 20.39 13.66 -0.26
C ASP A 65 20.99 12.35 -0.83
N ASP A 66 21.13 12.27 -2.15
CA ASP A 66 21.78 11.16 -2.88
C ASP A 66 21.20 9.75 -2.61
N VAL A 67 19.90 9.66 -2.32
CA VAL A 67 19.18 8.40 -2.08
C VAL A 67 19.07 7.58 -3.37
N THR A 68 19.44 6.30 -3.30
CA THR A 68 19.22 5.36 -4.41
C THR A 68 17.76 4.90 -4.48
N GLU A 69 17.31 4.43 -5.64
CA GLU A 69 15.95 3.89 -5.81
C GLU A 69 15.65 2.74 -4.83
N GLU A 70 16.64 1.89 -4.56
CA GLU A 70 16.52 0.79 -3.59
C GLU A 70 16.33 1.32 -2.16
N GLN A 71 17.11 2.33 -1.76
CA GLN A 71 16.98 2.96 -0.45
C GLN A 71 15.63 3.66 -0.28
N ALA A 72 15.17 4.38 -1.32
CA ALA A 72 13.85 5.00 -1.33
C ALA A 72 12.74 3.96 -1.19
N LEU A 73 12.86 2.81 -1.86
CA LEU A 73 11.90 1.71 -1.76
C LEU A 73 11.88 1.08 -0.36
N ILE A 74 13.06 0.84 0.24
CA ILE A 74 13.15 0.34 1.62
C ILE A 74 12.49 1.32 2.59
N PHE A 75 12.81 2.60 2.49
CA PHE A 75 12.20 3.64 3.31
C PHE A 75 10.67 3.66 3.14
N ALA A 76 10.17 3.62 1.90
CA ALA A 76 8.74 3.61 1.64
C ALA A 76 8.04 2.36 2.20
N LYS A 77 8.66 1.17 2.11
CA LYS A 77 8.15 -0.06 2.72
C LYS A 77 8.07 0.06 4.24
N GLU A 78 9.10 0.62 4.89
CA GLU A 78 9.08 0.86 6.34
C GLU A 78 7.94 1.80 6.76
N GLN A 79 7.57 2.79 5.94
CA GLN A 79 6.41 3.64 6.24
C GLN A 79 5.08 2.88 6.12
N VAL A 80 4.92 2.08 5.06
CA VAL A 80 3.73 1.24 4.86
C VAL A 80 3.60 0.20 5.98
N ASP A 81 4.70 -0.43 6.39
CA ASP A 81 4.74 -1.41 7.48
C ASP A 81 4.29 -0.82 8.83
N LYS A 82 4.53 0.46 9.10
CA LYS A 82 4.01 1.12 10.32
C LYS A 82 2.48 1.14 10.31
N ALA A 83 1.88 1.45 9.16
CA ALA A 83 0.43 1.50 8.99
C ALA A 83 -0.18 0.10 9.11
N GLU A 84 0.42 -0.88 8.43
CA GLU A 84 0.01 -2.28 8.50
C GLU A 84 0.06 -2.81 9.94
N LYS A 85 1.14 -2.54 10.70
CA LYS A 85 1.24 -2.95 12.11
C LYS A 85 0.15 -2.35 13.00
N ILE A 86 -0.28 -1.13 12.72
CA ILE A 86 -1.40 -0.49 13.43
C ILE A 86 -2.70 -1.21 13.06
N ILE A 87 -2.94 -1.47 11.78
CA ILE A 87 -4.13 -2.21 11.30
C ILE A 87 -4.18 -3.60 11.92
N ASP A 88 -3.08 -4.37 11.84
CA ASP A 88 -2.91 -5.68 12.48
C ASP A 88 -3.35 -5.67 13.94
N SER A 89 -3.06 -4.59 14.68
CA SER A 89 -3.38 -4.52 16.11
C SER A 89 -4.87 -4.52 16.44
N PHE A 90 -5.74 -4.21 15.46
CA PHE A 90 -7.20 -4.25 15.63
C PHE A 90 -7.81 -5.63 15.33
N PHE A 91 -7.05 -6.55 14.73
CA PHE A 91 -7.52 -7.88 14.30
C PHE A 91 -6.82 -9.03 15.05
N LYS A 92 -6.06 -8.71 16.11
CA LYS A 92 -5.43 -9.67 17.03
C LYS A 92 -6.38 -10.13 18.13
#